data_AF-A0A2S4YMN1-F1
#
_entry.id   AF-A0A2S4YMN1-F1
#
_cell.length_a   1.000
_cell.length_b   1.000
_cell.length_c   1.000
_cell.angle_alpha   90.00
_cell.angle_beta   90.00
_cell.angle_gamma   90.00
#
_symmetry.space_group_name_H-M   'P 1'
#
loop_
_entity.id
_entity.type
_entity.pdbx_description
1 polymer ?
#
loop_
_entity_poly.entity_id
_entity_poly.type
_entity_poly.pdbx_seq_one_letter_code
_entity_poly.pdbx_strand_id
1 'polypeptide(L)'
;PDHVDPDEIAVYRVEELPASTGKVNLVIQHGAWGCPGKDSDGTSFVVTGEDSRWALDQAAYVTATNPIVAGSTNQRIGVQELVDWIQAHPDSGLVFKYATGDDGAIHSLEQVYTP
;
A
#
# COMPACT_ATOMS: atom_id res chain seq x y z
N PRO A 1 15.88 9.21 -16.31
CA PRO A 1 14.56 8.55 -16.35
C PRO A 1 14.31 7.93 -14.99
N ASP A 2 13.53 8.63 -14.18
CA ASP A 2 13.22 8.23 -12.82
C ASP A 2 12.42 6.92 -12.88
N HIS A 3 13.03 5.85 -12.38
CA HIS A 3 12.51 4.49 -12.48
C HIS A 3 11.38 4.31 -11.47
N VAL A 4 10.15 4.65 -11.83
CA VAL A 4 8.97 4.27 -11.03
C VAL A 4 8.89 2.76 -10.96
N ASP A 5 8.73 2.21 -9.75
CA ASP A 5 8.46 0.79 -9.59
C ASP A 5 7.01 0.53 -10.07
N PRO A 6 6.80 -0.27 -11.13
CA PRO A 6 5.46 -0.51 -11.65
C PRO A 6 4.55 -1.24 -10.66
N ASP A 7 5.15 -1.99 -9.73
CA ASP A 7 4.44 -2.97 -8.91
C ASP A 7 4.27 -2.51 -7.45
N GLU A 8 4.80 -1.33 -7.09
CA GLU A 8 4.78 -0.82 -5.72
C GLU A 8 4.19 0.59 -5.58
N ILE A 9 3.43 0.77 -4.51
CA ILE A 9 2.69 2.00 -4.19
C ILE A 9 2.81 2.33 -2.71
N ALA A 10 2.91 3.63 -2.38
CA ALA A 10 2.77 4.11 -1.02
C ALA A 10 1.30 4.45 -0.74
N VAL A 11 0.74 3.90 0.33
CA VAL A 11 -0.66 4.10 0.75
C VAL A 11 -0.71 5.09 1.91
N TYR A 12 -1.56 6.12 1.79
CA TYR A 12 -1.62 7.22 2.77
C TYR A 12 -2.95 7.27 3.54
N ARG A 13 -4.07 7.07 2.84
CA ARG A 13 -5.41 7.20 3.42
C ARG A 13 -6.42 6.37 2.64
N VAL A 14 -7.57 6.13 3.29
CA VAL A 14 -8.74 5.48 2.68
C VAL A 14 -9.87 6.50 2.55
N GLU A 15 -10.49 6.52 1.39
CA GLU A 15 -11.75 7.21 1.11
C GLU A 15 -12.83 6.13 0.93
N GLU A 16 -13.80 6.09 1.84
CA GLU A 16 -14.89 5.12 1.75
C GLU A 16 -15.78 5.40 0.55
N LEU A 17 -16.14 4.34 -0.18
CA LEU A 17 -17.14 4.38 -1.24
C LEU A 17 -18.48 3.85 -0.71
N PRO A 18 -19.60 4.11 -1.38
CA PRO A 18 -20.87 3.48 -1.03
C PRO A 18 -20.71 1.95 -0.95
N ALA A 19 -21.18 1.34 0.14
CA ALA A 19 -21.04 -0.10 0.38
C ALA A 19 -21.56 -0.98 -0.78
N SER A 20 -22.52 -0.48 -1.56
CA SER A 20 -23.05 -1.15 -2.76
C SER A 20 -22.00 -1.38 -3.86
N THR A 21 -20.84 -0.71 -3.80
CA THR A 21 -19.75 -0.87 -4.76
C THR A 21 -18.87 -2.09 -4.49
N GLY A 22 -18.89 -2.64 -3.27
CA GLY A 22 -17.98 -3.72 -2.86
C GLY A 22 -16.50 -3.31 -2.84
N LYS A 23 -16.20 -2.00 -2.80
CA LYS A 23 -14.85 -1.43 -2.94
C LYS A 23 -14.62 -0.31 -1.95
N VAL A 24 -13.35 0.03 -1.71
CA VAL A 24 -12.91 1.28 -1.05
C VAL A 24 -11.89 1.98 -1.94
N ASN A 25 -11.76 3.31 -1.83
CA ASN A 25 -10.69 4.03 -2.52
C ASN A 25 -9.48 4.15 -1.60
N LEU A 26 -8.33 3.71 -2.08
CA LEU A 26 -7.05 4.05 -1.49
C LEU A 26 -6.54 5.33 -2.14
N VAL A 27 -6.02 6.23 -1.33
CA VAL A 27 -5.21 7.34 -1.82
C VAL A 27 -3.75 6.95 -1.72
N ILE A 28 -3.11 6.91 -2.88
CA ILE A 28 -1.77 6.37 -3.06
C ILE A 28 -0.86 7.36 -3.77
N GLN A 29 0.44 7.13 -3.67
CA GLN A 29 1.43 7.75 -4.54
C GLN A 29 2.36 6.68 -5.10
N HIS A 30 2.73 6.85 -6.38
CA HIS A 30 3.77 6.04 -7.01
C HIS A 30 5.15 6.61 -6.68
N GLY A 31 6.14 5.74 -6.69
CA GLY A 31 7.50 6.12 -6.36
C GLY A 31 8.50 5.07 -6.79
N ALA A 32 9.71 5.21 -6.26
CA ALA A 32 10.83 4.33 -6.54
C ALA A 32 11.68 4.18 -5.29
N TRP A 33 12.24 2.99 -5.08
CA TRP A 33 13.33 2.85 -4.14
C TRP A 33 14.54 3.65 -4.64
N GLY A 34 15.08 4.51 -3.78
CA GLY A 34 16.34 5.21 -4.05
C GLY A 34 17.54 4.25 -4.25
N CYS A 35 18.73 4.80 -4.40
CA CYS A 35 19.94 3.97 -4.27
C CYS A 35 20.24 3.76 -2.79
N PRO A 36 20.56 2.54 -2.33
CA PRO A 36 20.98 2.33 -0.95
C PRO A 36 22.23 3.16 -0.67
N GLY A 37 22.22 3.92 0.42
CA GLY A 37 23.41 4.58 0.92
C GLY A 37 24.41 3.53 1.42
N LYS A 38 25.71 3.86 1.42
CA LYS A 38 26.75 2.95 1.90
C LYS A 38 26.55 2.49 3.36
N ASP A 39 25.77 3.25 4.13
CA ASP A 39 25.56 3.08 5.57
C ASP A 39 24.07 3.13 5.99
N SER A 40 23.10 2.80 5.11
CA SER A 40 21.66 2.77 5.49
C SER A 40 21.12 1.35 5.64
N ASP A 41 20.29 1.13 6.69
CA ASP A 41 19.63 -0.16 7.01
C ASP A 41 18.50 -0.55 6.02
N GLY A 42 18.35 0.23 4.96
CA GLY A 42 17.36 0.06 3.91
C GLY A 42 17.36 1.26 2.98
N THR A 43 16.76 1.10 1.81
CA THR A 43 16.53 2.21 0.89
C THR A 43 15.22 2.90 1.27
N SER A 44 15.13 4.23 1.21
CA SER A 44 13.85 4.94 1.32
C SER A 44 13.06 4.86 0.01
N PHE A 45 11.75 4.63 0.10
CA PHE A 45 10.84 4.77 -1.03
C PHE A 45 10.60 6.27 -1.28
N VAL A 46 11.00 6.74 -2.46
CA VAL A 46 10.86 8.14 -2.87
C VAL A 46 9.63 8.25 -3.75
N VAL A 47 8.58 8.87 -3.22
CA VAL A 47 7.36 9.17 -3.98
C VAL A 47 7.62 10.28 -4.99
N THR A 48 7.15 10.09 -6.21
CA THR A 48 7.35 11.01 -7.33
C THR A 48 6.02 11.19 -8.06
N GLY A 49 5.09 11.93 -7.47
CA GLY A 49 3.79 12.14 -8.10
C GLY A 49 2.75 12.81 -7.21
N GLU A 50 1.60 13.08 -7.82
CA GLU A 50 0.40 13.52 -7.12
C GLU A 50 -0.40 12.33 -6.57
N ASP A 51 -1.24 12.62 -5.57
CA ASP A 51 -2.19 11.66 -5.01
C ASP A 51 -3.11 11.07 -6.07
N SER A 52 -3.11 9.74 -6.18
CA SER A 52 -4.01 8.98 -7.05
C SER A 52 -5.03 8.21 -6.22
N ARG A 53 -6.26 8.07 -6.74
CA ARG A 53 -7.32 7.26 -6.11
C ARG A 53 -7.45 5.94 -6.84
N TRP A 54 -7.21 4.85 -6.12
CA TRP A 54 -7.28 3.49 -6.68
C TRP A 54 -8.29 2.68 -5.88
N ALA A 55 -9.17 1.98 -6.58
CA ALA A 55 -10.16 1.13 -5.93
C ALA A 55 -9.49 -0.16 -5.43
N LEU A 56 -9.76 -0.54 -4.19
CA LEU A 56 -9.42 -1.81 -3.58
C LEU A 56 -10.68 -2.66 -3.45
N ASP A 57 -10.64 -3.89 -3.97
CA ASP A 57 -11.72 -4.85 -3.82
C ASP A 57 -11.84 -5.31 -2.35
N GLN A 58 -13.06 -5.37 -1.80
CA GLN A 58 -13.29 -5.80 -0.41
C GLN A 58 -12.90 -7.26 -0.15
N ALA A 59 -12.79 -8.09 -1.20
CA ALA A 59 -12.29 -9.45 -1.14
C ALA A 59 -10.80 -9.58 -1.48
N ALA A 60 -10.07 -8.46 -1.62
CA ALA A 60 -8.67 -8.47 -2.01
C ALA A 60 -7.78 -9.31 -1.08
N TYR A 61 -6.75 -9.88 -1.69
CA TYR A 61 -5.68 -10.56 -0.98
C TYR A 61 -4.76 -9.56 -0.28
N VAL A 62 -4.94 -9.32 1.01
CA VAL A 62 -4.06 -8.45 1.81
C VAL A 62 -3.10 -9.26 2.69
N THR A 63 -1.82 -8.88 2.71
CA THR A 63 -0.86 -9.25 3.77
C THR A 63 -0.13 -8.04 4.31
N ALA A 64 0.17 -8.06 5.59
CA ALA A 64 0.81 -6.95 6.30
C ALA A 64 1.85 -7.43 7.31
N THR A 65 2.76 -6.55 7.70
CA THR A 65 3.84 -6.73 8.68
C THR A 65 3.87 -5.53 9.62
N ASN A 66 4.92 -5.37 10.44
CA ASN A 66 5.09 -4.19 11.28
C ASN A 66 5.05 -2.91 10.43
N PRO A 67 4.30 -1.86 10.80
CA PRO A 67 3.58 -1.64 12.06
C PRO A 67 2.10 -2.07 12.11
N ILE A 68 1.55 -2.64 11.04
CA ILE A 68 0.13 -3.04 11.02
C ILE A 68 -0.11 -4.25 11.92
N VAL A 69 0.75 -5.26 11.80
CA VAL A 69 0.75 -6.44 12.67
C VAL A 69 2.11 -6.59 13.35
N ALA A 70 2.14 -7.25 14.50
CA ALA A 70 3.39 -7.49 15.21
C ALA A 70 4.28 -8.50 14.45
N GLY A 71 5.52 -8.10 14.12
CA GLY A 71 6.56 -8.95 13.55
C GLY A 71 7.05 -8.51 12.17
N SER A 72 8.16 -9.07 11.71
CA SER A 72 8.82 -8.75 10.43
C SER A 72 8.41 -9.64 9.26
N THR A 73 7.44 -10.53 9.47
CA THR A 73 6.91 -11.42 8.44
C THR A 73 5.49 -11.04 8.08
N ASN A 74 5.17 -11.06 6.79
CA ASN A 74 3.81 -10.79 6.31
C ASN A 74 2.81 -11.82 6.85
N GLN A 75 1.72 -11.32 7.43
CA GLN A 75 0.59 -12.07 7.92
C GLN A 75 -0.65 -11.72 7.11
N ARG A 76 -1.51 -12.72 6.91
CA ARG A 76 -2.79 -12.53 6.23
C ARG A 76 -3.74 -11.73 7.12
N ILE A 77 -4.22 -10.60 6.62
CA ILE A 77 -5.25 -9.77 7.26
C ILE A 77 -6.46 -9.58 6.33
N GLY A 78 -7.56 -9.06 6.87
CA GLY A 78 -8.71 -8.64 6.08
C GLY A 78 -8.55 -7.22 5.53
N VAL A 79 -9.30 -6.88 4.48
CA VAL A 79 -9.34 -5.50 3.94
C VAL A 79 -9.82 -4.51 5.00
N GLN A 80 -10.83 -4.87 5.80
CA GLN A 80 -11.34 -3.98 6.85
C GLN A 80 -10.27 -3.68 7.92
N GLU A 81 -9.47 -4.67 8.31
CA GLU A 81 -8.39 -4.47 9.28
C GLU A 81 -7.32 -3.51 8.75
N LEU A 82 -6.97 -3.61 7.47
CA LEU A 82 -6.08 -2.65 6.81
C LEU A 82 -6.69 -1.24 6.81
N VAL A 83 -7.98 -1.12 6.45
CA VAL A 83 -8.68 0.16 6.41
C VAL A 83 -8.72 0.82 7.77
N ASP A 84 -9.11 0.08 8.81
CA ASP A 84 -9.18 0.57 10.18
C ASP A 84 -7.79 1.06 10.65
N TRP A 85 -6.73 0.33 10.30
CA TRP A 85 -5.38 0.73 10.64
C TRP A 85 -4.95 2.02 9.92
N ILE A 86 -5.19 2.14 8.61
CA ILE A 86 -4.84 3.34 7.84
C ILE A 86 -5.64 4.56 8.31
N GLN A 87 -6.92 4.38 8.64
CA GLN A 87 -7.74 5.46 9.19
C GLN A 87 -7.22 5.94 10.56
N ALA A 88 -6.70 5.03 11.39
CA ALA A 88 -6.07 5.37 12.66
C ALA A 88 -4.66 5.97 12.51
N HIS A 89 -3.97 5.69 11.39
CA HIS A 89 -2.61 6.13 11.10
C HIS A 89 -2.53 6.81 9.72
N PRO A 90 -3.21 7.96 9.55
CA PRO A 90 -3.16 8.69 8.30
C PRO A 90 -1.73 9.14 8.01
N ASP A 91 -1.42 9.22 6.72
CA ASP A 91 -0.14 9.69 6.20
C ASP A 91 1.07 8.81 6.58
N SER A 92 0.83 7.55 6.94
CA SER A 92 1.89 6.57 7.24
C SER A 92 2.79 6.26 6.04
N GLY A 93 2.28 6.38 4.82
CA GLY A 93 3.05 6.18 3.58
C GLY A 93 3.62 4.77 3.44
N LEU A 94 2.98 3.77 4.06
CA LEU A 94 3.45 2.39 3.99
C LEU A 94 3.43 1.88 2.54
N VAL A 95 4.49 1.17 2.17
CA VAL A 95 4.68 0.68 0.80
C VAL A 95 4.11 -0.72 0.67
N PHE A 96 3.37 -0.94 -0.41
CA PHE A 96 2.78 -2.22 -0.75
C PHE A 96 3.12 -2.60 -2.18
N LYS A 97 3.39 -3.88 -2.39
CA LYS A 97 3.24 -4.50 -3.70
C LYS A 97 1.77 -4.68 -4.00
N TYR A 98 1.34 -4.42 -5.22
CA TYR A 98 -0.06 -4.54 -5.61
C TYR A 98 -0.23 -5.34 -6.90
N ALA A 99 -1.40 -5.95 -7.06
CA ALA A 99 -1.84 -6.53 -8.32
C ALA A 99 -3.29 -6.15 -8.58
N THR A 100 -3.61 -5.84 -9.83
CA THR A 100 -4.97 -5.50 -10.25
C THR A 100 -5.69 -6.71 -10.84
N GLY A 101 -7.01 -6.77 -10.64
CA GLY A 101 -7.89 -7.72 -11.30
C GLY A 101 -8.36 -7.22 -12.68
N ASP A 102 -9.15 -8.05 -13.37
CA ASP A 102 -9.72 -7.75 -14.70
C ASP A 102 -10.62 -6.49 -14.71
N ASP A 103 -11.12 -6.09 -13.54
CA ASP A 103 -11.97 -4.91 -13.34
C ASP A 103 -11.17 -3.63 -13.04
N GLY A 104 -9.83 -3.71 -13.07
CA GLY A 104 -8.90 -2.62 -12.80
C GLY A 104 -8.81 -2.22 -11.33
N ALA A 105 -9.51 -2.90 -10.41
CA ALA A 105 -9.35 -2.69 -8.98
C ALA A 105 -8.14 -3.48 -8.47
N ILE A 106 -7.57 -3.05 -7.35
CA ILE A 106 -6.55 -3.79 -6.63
C ILE A 106 -7.19 -5.03 -6.01
N HIS A 107 -6.66 -6.20 -6.36
CA HIS A 107 -7.08 -7.51 -5.84
C HIS A 107 -6.02 -8.15 -4.95
N SER A 108 -4.80 -7.61 -4.93
CA SER A 108 -3.74 -8.04 -4.01
C SER A 108 -2.96 -6.85 -3.47
N LEU A 109 -2.67 -6.86 -2.17
CA LEU A 109 -1.75 -5.96 -1.48
C LEU A 109 -0.83 -6.77 -0.56
N GLU A 110 0.46 -6.60 -0.72
CA GLU A 110 1.46 -7.22 0.15
C GLU A 110 2.37 -6.14 0.67
N GLN A 111 2.34 -5.90 1.99
CA GLN A 111 3.17 -4.86 2.59
C GLN A 111 4.65 -5.21 2.39
N VAL A 112 5.42 -4.21 1.97
CA VAL A 112 6.87 -4.30 1.90
C VAL A 112 7.42 -4.01 3.30
N TYR A 113 8.17 -4.96 3.85
CA TYR A 113 8.88 -4.75 5.11
C TYR A 113 10.09 -3.86 4.87
N THR A 114 10.08 -2.68 5.50
CA THR A 114 11.26 -1.81 5.63
C THR A 114 11.72 -1.86 7.10
N PRO A 115 12.91 -2.43 7.39
CA PRO A 115 13.46 -2.50 8.74
C PRO A 115 13.65 -1.14 9.42
#